data_AF-A0A1G7F6H0-F1
#
_entry.id   AF-A0A1G7F6H0-F1
#
_cell.length_a   1.000
_cell.length_b   1.000
_cell.length_c   1.000
_cell.angle_alpha   90.00
_cell.angle_beta   90.00
_cell.angle_gamma   90.00
#
_symmetry.space_group_name_H-M   'P 1'
#
loop_
_entity.id
_entity.type
_entity.pdbx_description
1 polymer ?
#
loop_
_entity_poly.entity_id
_entity_poly.type
_entity_poly.pdbx_seq_one_letter_code
_entity_poly.pdbx_strand_id
1 'polypeptide(L)'
;MKTLQYIGFTGKQCSCQYKVGTVANDLIVVFVQGPLNQTSITNLIEVLASKVLGEDLSEENPQSVRFFEHYPHHLNPLREWQEVVFEERHEVAKDKGLMAKLLSFTKSENPQSTWIVDSPYWKPVPTALREQLAAFIL
;
A
#
# COMPACT_ATOMS: atom_id res chain seq x y z
N MET A 1 15.68 -2.25 4.64
CA MET A 1 14.19 -2.33 4.60
C MET A 1 13.64 -1.96 5.96
N LYS A 2 12.42 -1.40 6.03
CA LYS A 2 11.69 -1.15 7.28
C LYS A 2 10.64 -2.26 7.50
N THR A 3 10.16 -2.42 8.73
CA THR A 3 9.11 -3.38 9.08
C THR A 3 7.82 -2.65 9.41
N LEU A 4 6.72 -3.07 8.80
CA LEU A 4 5.39 -2.54 9.05
C LEU A 4 4.53 -3.59 9.75
N GLN A 5 4.05 -3.26 10.94
CA GLN A 5 3.14 -4.10 11.72
C GLN A 5 1.68 -3.76 11.36
N TYR A 6 0.84 -4.79 11.24
CA TYR A 6 -0.58 -4.65 10.98
C TYR A 6 -1.40 -5.77 11.63
N ILE A 7 -2.70 -5.55 11.81
CA ILE A 7 -3.63 -6.56 12.34
C ILE A 7 -4.33 -7.22 11.15
N GLY A 8 -4.20 -8.54 11.04
CA GLY A 8 -4.88 -9.34 10.02
C GLY A 8 -6.36 -9.53 10.32
N PHE A 9 -7.12 -10.13 9.40
CA PHE A 9 -8.56 -10.34 9.56
C PHE A 9 -8.94 -11.24 10.75
N THR A 10 -8.01 -12.09 11.21
CA THR A 10 -8.20 -12.94 12.38
C THR A 10 -7.93 -12.21 13.71
N GLY A 11 -7.68 -10.90 13.68
CA GLY A 11 -7.31 -10.10 14.85
C GLY A 11 -5.87 -10.32 15.34
N LYS A 12 -5.09 -11.17 14.66
CA LYS A 12 -3.70 -11.44 15.01
C LYS A 12 -2.74 -10.46 14.35
N GLN A 13 -1.66 -10.16 15.06
CA GLN A 13 -0.58 -9.35 14.56
C GLN A 13 0.15 -10.06 13.41
N CYS A 14 0.34 -9.33 12.32
CA CYS A 14 1.11 -9.70 11.14
C CYS A 14 2.15 -8.60 10.87
N SER A 15 3.12 -8.90 10.01
CA SER A 15 4.15 -7.93 9.65
C SER A 15 4.62 -8.10 8.23
N CYS A 16 4.82 -7.01 7.49
CA CYS A 16 5.53 -7.04 6.22
C CYS A 16 6.81 -6.22 6.31
N GLN A 17 7.74 -6.47 5.40
CA GLN A 17 8.85 -5.56 5.18
C GLN A 17 8.47 -4.60 4.06
N TYR A 18 9.01 -3.38 4.07
CA TYR A 18 8.87 -2.47 2.96
C TYR A 18 10.13 -1.65 2.72
N LYS A 19 10.27 -1.14 1.50
CA LYS A 19 11.34 -0.21 1.11
C LYS A 19 10.74 0.87 0.21
N VAL A 20 11.13 2.11 0.49
CA VAL A 20 10.77 3.30 -0.27
C VAL A 20 12.01 3.80 -0.99
N GLY A 21 11.88 4.21 -2.24
CA GLY A 21 12.99 4.77 -3.01
C GLY A 21 12.65 4.94 -4.48
N THR A 22 13.66 5.23 -5.29
CA THR A 22 13.46 5.51 -6.71
C THR A 22 14.00 4.38 -7.57
N VAL A 23 13.19 3.91 -8.53
CA VAL A 23 13.61 2.94 -9.56
C VAL A 23 13.16 3.49 -10.91
N ALA A 24 14.09 3.57 -11.88
CA ALA A 24 13.82 4.11 -13.21
C ALA A 24 13.13 5.51 -13.21
N ASN A 25 13.53 6.37 -12.27
CA ASN A 25 12.97 7.71 -12.00
C ASN A 25 11.58 7.75 -11.35
N ASP A 26 10.94 6.62 -11.11
CA ASP A 26 9.68 6.57 -10.39
C ASP A 26 9.92 6.43 -8.88
N LEU A 27 9.20 7.20 -8.07
CA LEU A 27 9.13 6.95 -6.63
C LEU A 27 8.27 5.71 -6.40
N ILE A 28 8.85 4.71 -5.74
CA ILE A 28 8.22 3.42 -5.53
C ILE A 28 8.19 3.01 -4.06
N VAL A 29 7.21 2.18 -3.73
CA VAL A 29 7.13 1.43 -2.47
C VAL A 29 7.00 -0.04 -2.80
N VAL A 30 7.90 -0.86 -2.27
CA VAL A 30 7.81 -2.33 -2.38
C VAL A 30 7.48 -2.92 -1.02
N PHE A 31 6.37 -3.64 -0.94
CA PHE A 31 5.98 -4.46 0.22
C PHE A 31 6.38 -5.91 -0.01
N VAL A 32 7.11 -6.50 0.94
CA VAL A 32 7.55 -7.90 0.92
C VAL A 32 6.83 -8.69 2.00
N GLN A 33 6.14 -9.75 1.60
CA GLN A 33 5.44 -10.64 2.52
C GLN A 33 6.43 -11.43 3.39
N GLY A 34 6.22 -11.39 4.71
CA GLY A 34 6.98 -12.18 5.68
C GLY A 34 6.48 -13.63 5.80
N PRO A 35 7.33 -14.57 6.25
CA PRO A 35 7.03 -16.01 6.30
C PRO A 35 5.99 -16.45 7.35
N LEU A 36 5.48 -15.56 8.20
CA LEU A 36 4.62 -15.90 9.34
C LEU A 36 3.27 -15.15 9.37
N ASN A 37 2.87 -14.59 8.24
CA ASN A 37 1.66 -13.78 8.17
C ASN A 37 0.42 -14.67 7.95
N GLN A 38 -0.55 -14.59 8.86
CA GLN A 38 -1.85 -15.25 8.70
C GLN A 38 -2.75 -14.51 7.70
N THR A 39 -2.39 -13.28 7.34
CA THR A 39 -3.12 -12.47 6.37
C THR A 39 -2.13 -11.91 5.35
N SER A 40 -2.41 -12.17 4.08
CA SER A 40 -1.62 -11.66 2.95
C SER A 40 -1.56 -10.13 2.94
N ILE A 41 -0.45 -9.54 2.51
CA ILE A 41 -0.37 -8.09 2.26
C ILE A 41 -1.39 -7.63 1.22
N THR A 42 -1.72 -8.42 0.19
CA THR A 42 -2.79 -8.11 -0.79
C THR A 42 -4.07 -7.69 -0.11
N ASN A 43 -4.45 -8.40 0.96
CA ASN A 43 -5.72 -8.18 1.64
C ASN A 43 -5.77 -6.87 2.43
N LEU A 44 -4.61 -6.34 2.80
CA LEU A 44 -4.44 -5.16 3.65
C LEU A 44 -3.70 -4.04 2.91
N ILE A 45 -3.53 -4.16 1.59
CA ILE A 45 -2.59 -3.32 0.83
C ILE A 45 -2.96 -1.83 0.90
N GLU A 46 -4.25 -1.51 0.90
CA GLU A 46 -4.75 -0.13 1.04
C GLU A 46 -4.34 0.47 2.39
N VAL A 47 -4.47 -0.30 3.47
CA VAL A 47 -4.10 0.13 4.83
C VAL A 47 -2.59 0.32 4.94
N LEU A 48 -1.82 -0.60 4.36
CA LEU A 48 -0.36 -0.55 4.38
C LEU A 48 0.15 0.64 3.55
N ALA A 49 -0.37 0.83 2.34
CA ALA A 49 -0.06 1.96 1.47
C ALA A 49 -0.43 3.29 2.12
N SER A 50 -1.62 3.40 2.69
CA SER A 50 -2.06 4.61 3.42
C SER A 50 -1.15 4.95 4.58
N LYS A 51 -0.66 3.94 5.31
CA LYS A 51 0.27 4.16 6.42
C LYS A 51 1.63 4.67 5.94
N VAL A 52 2.20 4.07 4.89
CA VAL A 52 3.46 4.55 4.31
C VAL A 52 3.31 5.96 3.74
N LEU A 53 2.18 6.26 3.09
CA LEU A 53 1.86 7.60 2.60
C LEU A 53 1.76 8.63 3.72
N GLY A 54 1.08 8.31 4.82
CA GLY A 54 0.91 9.23 5.94
C GLY A 54 2.16 9.44 6.80
N GLU A 55 3.11 8.50 6.77
CA GLU A 55 4.31 8.53 7.61
C GLU A 55 5.57 8.89 6.82
N ASP A 56 5.96 8.05 5.86
CA ASP A 56 7.25 8.16 5.17
C ASP A 56 7.19 9.06 3.92
N LEU A 57 5.99 9.27 3.36
CA LEU A 57 5.76 9.98 2.11
C LEU A 57 4.71 11.09 2.27
N SER A 58 4.61 11.71 3.45
CA SER A 58 3.55 12.68 3.80
C SER A 58 3.53 13.92 2.91
N GLU A 59 4.68 14.30 2.36
CA GLU A 59 4.86 15.46 1.51
C GLU A 59 4.77 15.14 0.01
N GLU A 60 4.69 13.86 -0.35
CA GLU A 60 4.67 13.41 -1.73
C GLU A 60 3.24 13.35 -2.28
N ASN A 61 3.07 13.58 -3.58
CA ASN A 61 1.79 13.34 -4.22
C ASN A 61 1.52 11.82 -4.27
N PRO A 62 0.46 11.30 -3.62
CA PRO A 62 0.17 9.87 -3.61
C PRO A 62 0.05 9.24 -5.00
N GLN A 63 -0.39 10.02 -6.00
CA GLN A 63 -0.54 9.57 -7.39
C GLN A 63 0.80 9.38 -8.11
N SER A 64 1.86 10.01 -7.63
CA SER A 64 3.21 9.86 -8.19
C SER A 64 3.95 8.62 -7.67
N VAL A 65 3.39 7.96 -6.65
CA VAL A 65 4.00 6.81 -5.98
C VAL A 65 3.47 5.53 -6.61
N ARG A 66 4.39 4.65 -7.04
CA ARG A 66 4.04 3.31 -7.54
C ARG A 66 4.21 2.28 -6.44
N PHE A 67 3.23 1.39 -6.30
CA PHE A 67 3.21 0.38 -5.24
C PHE A 67 3.39 -1.01 -5.81
N PHE A 68 4.17 -1.83 -5.12
CA PHE A 68 4.47 -3.19 -5.54
C PHE A 68 4.35 -4.15 -4.36
N GLU A 69 3.85 -5.34 -4.65
CA GLU A 69 3.88 -6.49 -3.77
C GLU A 69 4.91 -7.51 -4.27
N HIS A 70 5.75 -7.99 -3.35
CA HIS A 70 6.65 -9.10 -3.56
C HIS A 70 6.32 -10.24 -2.59
N TYR A 71 6.22 -11.44 -3.14
CA TYR A 71 6.05 -12.67 -2.40
C TYR A 71 7.26 -13.56 -2.63
N PRO A 72 7.98 -13.96 -1.57
CA PRO A 72 8.94 -15.05 -1.69
C PRO A 72 8.33 -16.25 -2.41
N HIS A 73 9.06 -16.85 -3.34
CA HIS A 73 8.55 -17.92 -4.21
C HIS A 73 7.91 -19.09 -3.42
N HIS A 74 8.45 -19.42 -2.24
CA HIS A 74 7.92 -20.47 -1.36
C HIS A 74 6.57 -20.13 -0.70
N LEU A 75 6.20 -18.84 -0.64
CA LEU A 75 4.91 -18.37 -0.11
C LEU A 75 3.86 -18.20 -1.22
N ASN A 76 4.29 -17.81 -2.43
CA ASN A 76 3.40 -17.67 -3.59
C ASN A 76 4.13 -18.01 -4.90
N PRO A 77 4.12 -19.28 -5.33
CA PRO A 77 4.88 -19.70 -6.51
C PRO A 77 4.28 -19.21 -7.83
N LEU A 78 3.03 -18.72 -7.81
CA LEU A 78 2.32 -18.28 -9.01
C LEU A 78 2.48 -16.79 -9.30
N ARG A 79 2.67 -15.96 -8.26
CA ARG A 79 2.72 -14.49 -8.37
C ARG A 79 3.76 -13.93 -7.42
N GLU A 80 5.00 -13.89 -7.89
CA GLU A 80 6.11 -13.36 -7.11
C GLU A 80 6.08 -11.82 -7.06
N TRP A 81 5.75 -11.16 -8.17
CA TRP A 81 5.76 -9.70 -8.29
C TRP A 81 4.44 -9.19 -8.86
N GLN A 82 3.85 -8.21 -8.19
CA GLN A 82 2.64 -7.52 -8.65
C GLN A 82 2.77 -6.02 -8.45
N GLU A 83 2.37 -5.24 -9.45
CA GLU A 83 2.15 -3.80 -9.27
C GLU A 83 0.72 -3.59 -8.79
N VAL A 84 0.56 -2.79 -7.75
CA VAL A 84 -0.71 -2.41 -7.16
C VAL A 84 -1.04 -1.04 -7.70
N VAL A 85 -2.12 -0.95 -8.47
CA VAL A 85 -2.59 0.31 -9.04
C VAL A 85 -3.83 0.72 -8.28
N PHE A 86 -3.78 1.94 -7.75
CA PHE A 86 -4.89 2.60 -7.09
C PHE A 86 -5.54 3.55 -8.09
N GLU A 87 -6.79 3.29 -8.48
CA GLU A 87 -7.53 4.21 -9.35
C GLU A 87 -8.09 5.37 -8.52
N GLU A 88 -8.02 6.57 -9.08
CA GLU A 88 -8.77 7.68 -8.52
C GLU A 88 -10.25 7.51 -8.87
N ARG A 89 -11.10 7.33 -7.86
CA ARG A 89 -12.51 7.67 -8.00
C ARG A 89 -12.72 9.08 -7.49
N HIS A 90 -13.10 10.00 -8.38
CA HIS A 90 -13.70 11.27 -7.99
C HIS A 90 -15.13 11.04 -7.47
N GLU A 91 -15.30 10.22 -6.43
CA GLU A 91 -16.53 10.23 -5.66
C GLU A 91 -16.37 11.20 -4.50
N VAL A 92 -16.85 12.43 -4.71
CA VAL A 92 -17.25 13.27 -3.58
C VAL A 92 -18.39 12.53 -2.91
N ALA A 93 -18.09 11.73 -1.88
CA ALA A 93 -19.09 10.98 -1.13
C ALA A 93 -20.16 11.95 -0.60
N LYS A 94 -21.28 12.07 -1.32
CA LYS A 94 -22.42 12.91 -0.94
C LYS A 94 -23.12 12.38 0.31
N ASP A 95 -22.96 11.09 0.61
CA ASP A 95 -23.51 10.45 1.81
C ASP A 95 -22.39 10.02 2.75
N LYS A 96 -21.83 10.97 3.49
CA LYS A 96 -21.12 10.64 4.73
C LYS A 96 -22.11 9.99 5.69
N GLY A 97 -22.00 8.67 5.86
CA GLY A 97 -22.68 7.92 6.92
C GLY A 97 -22.41 8.56 8.30
N LEU A 98 -23.30 8.33 9.27
CA LEU A 98 -23.31 8.99 10.58
C LEU A 98 -21.94 8.99 11.28
N MET A 99 -21.15 7.93 11.13
CA MET A 99 -19.79 7.82 11.69
C MET A 99 -18.78 8.79 11.05
N ALA A 100 -18.83 8.99 9.73
CA ALA A 100 -17.96 9.95 9.03
C ALA A 100 -18.33 11.40 9.37
N LYS A 101 -19.61 11.67 9.66
CA LYS A 101 -20.05 12.97 10.22
C LYS A 101 -19.53 13.17 11.65
N LEU A 102 -19.66 12.17 12.52
CA LEU A 102 -19.18 12.25 13.91
C LEU A 102 -17.65 12.44 14.00
N LEU A 103 -16.87 11.74 13.16
CA LEU A 103 -15.42 11.92 13.11
C LEU A 103 -14.99 13.30 12.56
N SER A 104 -15.82 13.94 11.72
CA SER A 104 -15.57 15.32 11.27
C SER A 104 -15.88 16.39 12.32
N PHE A 105 -16.69 16.09 13.34
CA PHE A 105 -16.94 17.00 14.47
C PHE A 105 -15.88 16.91 15.57
N THR A 106 -15.12 15.82 15.66
CA THR A 106 -14.11 15.61 16.71
C THR A 106 -12.69 16.00 16.29
N LYS A 107 -12.44 16.23 14.99
CA LYS A 107 -11.16 16.77 14.49
C LYS A 107 -11.39 18.11 13.83
N SER A 108 -11.23 19.18 14.62
CA SER A 108 -10.97 20.52 14.10
C SER A 108 -9.55 20.55 13.56
N GLU A 109 -9.40 20.56 12.23
CA GLU A 109 -8.53 21.45 11.44
C GLU A 109 -8.30 20.85 10.06
N ASN A 110 -8.75 21.59 9.04
CA ASN A 110 -8.63 21.36 7.59
C ASN A 110 -9.23 20.05 7.04
N PRO A 111 -10.18 20.12 6.08
CA PRO A 111 -10.42 19.02 5.16
C PRO A 111 -9.27 19.00 4.15
N GLN A 112 -8.05 18.73 4.61
CA GLN A 112 -7.01 18.27 3.70
C GLN A 112 -7.58 17.04 3.02
N SER A 113 -7.61 17.10 1.69
CA SER A 113 -8.09 16.05 0.80
C SER A 113 -7.75 14.69 1.40
N THR A 114 -8.76 14.04 1.96
CA THR A 114 -8.61 12.67 2.42
C THR A 114 -8.56 11.88 1.13
N TRP A 115 -7.35 11.64 0.62
CA TRP A 115 -7.14 10.79 -0.54
C TRP A 115 -7.67 9.42 -0.15
N ILE A 116 -8.87 9.08 -0.63
CA ILE A 116 -9.44 7.76 -0.46
C ILE A 116 -8.95 6.98 -1.66
N VAL A 117 -8.03 6.06 -1.39
CA VAL A 117 -7.69 4.98 -2.31
C VAL A 117 -8.92 4.09 -2.40
N ASP A 118 -9.62 4.09 -3.53
CA ASP A 118 -10.75 3.20 -3.77
C ASP A 118 -10.37 2.16 -4.83
N SER A 119 -10.59 0.88 -4.51
CA SER A 119 -10.53 -0.26 -5.44
C SER A 119 -9.15 -0.49 -6.10
N PRO A 120 -8.16 -1.04 -5.37
CA PRO A 120 -6.90 -1.49 -5.98
C PRO A 120 -7.14 -2.59 -7.01
N TYR A 121 -6.28 -2.60 -8.04
CA TYR A 121 -6.15 -3.74 -8.93
C TYR A 121 -4.69 -4.07 -9.20
N TRP A 122 -4.42 -5.32 -9.57
CA TRP A 122 -3.06 -5.84 -9.69
C TRP A 122 -2.66 -6.07 -11.13
N LYS A 123 -1.52 -5.51 -11.53
CA LYS A 123 -0.90 -5.74 -12.83
C LYS A 123 0.32 -6.65 -12.70
N PRO A 124 0.59 -7.52 -13.69
CA PRO A 124 1.84 -8.26 -13.74
C PRO A 124 3.01 -7.29 -13.96
N VAL A 125 4.09 -7.46 -13.21
CA VAL A 125 5.32 -6.67 -13.40
C VAL A 125 6.09 -7.21 -14.61
N PRO A 126 6.49 -6.35 -15.58
CA PRO A 126 7.35 -6.77 -16.70
C PRO A 126 8.70 -7.31 -16.25
N THR A 127 9.26 -8.30 -16.95
CA THR A 127 10.53 -8.97 -16.58
C THR A 127 11.68 -7.98 -16.36
N ALA A 128 11.85 -7.01 -17.26
CA ALA A 128 12.91 -5.99 -17.16
C ALA A 128 12.80 -5.09 -15.90
N LEU A 129 11.57 -4.91 -15.38
CA LEU A 129 11.34 -4.17 -14.15
C LEU A 129 11.55 -5.06 -12.91
N ARG A 130 11.23 -6.36 -12.99
CA ARG A 130 11.43 -7.30 -11.87
C ARG A 130 12.88 -7.38 -11.41
N GLU A 131 13.83 -7.40 -12.34
CA GLU A 131 15.26 -7.44 -12.00
C GLU A 131 15.69 -6.19 -11.22
N GLN A 132 15.20 -5.02 -11.64
CA GLN A 132 15.47 -3.75 -10.95
C GLN A 132 14.84 -3.72 -9.56
N LEU A 133 13.58 -4.19 -9.44
CA LEU A 133 12.89 -4.27 -8.16
C LEU A 133 13.54 -5.28 -7.21
N ALA A 134 13.98 -6.44 -7.72
CA ALA A 134 14.69 -7.45 -6.96
C ALA A 134 16.01 -6.88 -6.41
N ALA A 135 16.82 -6.25 -7.28
CA ALA A 135 18.05 -5.56 -6.85
C ALA A 135 17.75 -4.44 -5.83
N PHE A 136 16.63 -3.74 -6.00
CA PHE A 136 16.22 -2.69 -5.09
C PHE A 136 15.87 -3.22 -3.70
N ILE A 137 15.29 -4.40 -3.53
CA ILE A 137 14.92 -4.93 -2.20
C ILE A 137 16.03 -5.71 -1.48
N LEU A 138 17.16 -5.97 -2.13
CA LEU A 138 18.39 -6.42 -1.47
C LEU A 138 18.92 -5.34 -0.51
#